data_AF-A0A382P4A4-F1
#
_entry.id   AF-A0A382P4A4-F1
#
_cell.length_a   1.000
_cell.length_b   1.000
_cell.length_c   1.000
_cell.angle_alpha   90.00
_cell.angle_beta   90.00
_cell.angle_gamma   90.00
#
_symmetry.space_group_name_H-M   'P 1'
#
loop_
_entity.id
_entity.type
_entity.pdbx_description
1 polymer ?
#
loop_
_entity_poly.entity_id
_entity_poly.type
_entity_poly.pdbx_seq_one_letter_code
_entity_poly.pdbx_strand_id
1 'polypeptide(L)'
;MIFTPPPRNLKPELLDLDNAPFDEVKDSLEDVRLVNKYLGGYKVLLYYFREFIKKHVLDEEFSVLDLATGSADQPIAIVDAARKLDVKIKVLALDINSKMLDYAYEKIRGYSEIRLVQGDIHSIPFAKNSFDLVTNNLSLHHFTRNQAVNILRTA
;
A
#
# COMPACT_ATOMS: atom_id res chain seq x y z
N MET A 1 17.02 2.65 32.60
CA MET A 1 16.04 1.56 32.39
C MET A 1 16.18 1.14 30.94
N ILE A 2 16.69 -0.07 30.66
CA ILE A 2 16.84 -0.55 29.29
C ILE A 2 15.47 -1.10 28.89
N PHE A 3 14.75 -0.37 28.04
CA PHE A 3 13.52 -0.87 27.45
C PHE A 3 13.90 -1.94 26.42
N THR A 4 13.66 -3.21 26.75
CA THR A 4 13.73 -4.29 25.76
C THR A 4 12.37 -4.37 25.10
N PRO A 5 12.27 -4.20 23.76
CA PRO A 5 10.99 -4.33 23.09
C PRO A 5 10.46 -5.76 23.28
N PRO A 6 9.13 -5.93 23.39
CA PRO A 6 8.54 -7.26 23.45
C PRO A 6 8.94 -8.07 22.20
N PRO A 7 9.06 -9.41 22.31
CA PRO A 7 9.30 -10.25 21.15
C PRO A 7 8.20 -10.04 20.12
N ARG A 8 8.57 -10.05 18.83
CA ARG A 8 7.60 -9.92 17.73
C ARG A 8 6.59 -11.07 17.79
N ASN A 9 5.32 -10.72 17.69
CA ASN A 9 4.22 -11.67 17.58
C ASN A 9 3.74 -11.74 16.12
N LEU A 10 3.51 -12.95 15.60
CA LEU A 10 3.04 -13.20 14.24
C LEU A 10 1.61 -13.76 14.22
N LYS A 11 0.88 -13.68 15.33
CA LYS A 11 -0.55 -13.96 15.33
C LYS A 11 -1.25 -13.00 14.36
N PRO A 12 -2.18 -13.49 13.52
CA PRO A 12 -2.97 -12.62 12.66
C PRO A 12 -3.65 -11.51 13.46
N GLU A 13 -3.72 -10.32 12.87
CA GLU A 13 -4.50 -9.23 13.44
C GLU A 13 -5.98 -9.58 13.38
N LEU A 14 -6.77 -9.07 14.34
CA LEU A 14 -8.22 -9.29 14.34
C LEU A 14 -8.88 -8.76 13.06
N LEU A 15 -8.34 -7.65 12.55
CA LEU A 15 -8.75 -6.99 11.32
C LEU A 15 -8.59 -7.89 10.08
N ASP A 16 -7.56 -8.75 10.09
CA ASP A 16 -7.23 -9.64 8.97
C ASP A 16 -8.08 -10.92 8.93
N LEU A 17 -8.89 -11.18 9.97
CA LEU A 17 -9.67 -12.40 10.06
C LEU A 17 -10.90 -12.39 9.12
N ASP A 18 -11.12 -13.51 8.43
CA ASP A 18 -12.26 -13.69 7.52
C ASP A 18 -13.62 -13.55 8.22
N ASN A 19 -13.69 -13.76 9.53
CA ASN A 19 -14.93 -13.65 10.30
C ASN A 19 -15.19 -12.25 10.91
N ALA A 20 -14.28 -11.28 10.73
CA ALA A 20 -14.50 -9.91 11.21
C ALA A 20 -15.69 -9.26 10.46
N PRO A 21 -16.68 -8.66 11.15
CA PRO A 21 -17.78 -7.95 10.51
C PRO A 21 -17.27 -6.80 9.62
N PHE A 22 -17.86 -6.60 8.45
CA PHE A 22 -17.40 -5.59 7.49
C PHE A 22 -17.42 -4.17 8.04
N ASP A 23 -18.45 -3.83 8.83
CA ASP A 23 -18.55 -2.50 9.45
C ASP A 23 -17.41 -2.24 10.46
N GLU A 24 -17.01 -3.25 11.24
CA GLU A 24 -15.86 -3.14 12.15
C GLU A 24 -14.53 -3.00 11.39
N VAL A 25 -14.37 -3.73 10.28
CA VAL A 25 -13.22 -3.60 9.38
C VAL A 25 -13.14 -2.17 8.84
N LYS A 26 -14.27 -1.62 8.40
CA LYS A 26 -14.37 -0.25 7.88
C LYS A 26 -14.00 0.81 8.92
N ASP A 27 -14.53 0.70 10.13
CA ASP A 27 -14.22 1.63 11.22
C ASP A 27 -12.73 1.57 11.58
N SER A 28 -12.18 0.36 11.72
CA SER A 28 -10.76 0.16 12.01
C SER A 28 -9.85 0.72 10.91
N LEU A 29 -10.21 0.53 9.64
CA LEU A 29 -9.44 1.09 8.53
C LEU A 29 -9.55 2.62 8.48
N GLU A 30 -10.69 3.23 8.84
CA GLU A 30 -10.77 4.68 8.95
C GLU A 30 -9.84 5.22 10.04
N ASP A 31 -9.77 4.55 11.20
CA ASP A 31 -8.82 4.90 12.26
C ASP A 31 -7.36 4.82 11.76
N VAL A 32 -7.00 3.75 11.05
CA VAL A 32 -5.67 3.60 10.44
C VAL A 32 -5.37 4.74 9.47
N ARG A 33 -6.34 5.13 8.63
CA ARG A 33 -6.19 6.26 7.69
C ARG A 33 -5.95 7.59 8.42
N LEU A 34 -6.66 7.83 9.52
CA LEU A 34 -6.47 9.01 10.36
C LEU A 34 -5.07 9.01 10.98
N VAL A 35 -4.64 7.88 11.55
CA VAL A 35 -3.28 7.72 12.08
C VAL A 35 -2.24 7.98 10.99
N ASN A 36 -2.38 7.38 9.81
CA ASN A 36 -1.44 7.59 8.72
C ASN A 36 -1.38 9.06 8.25
N LYS A 37 -2.54 9.73 8.20
CA LYS A 37 -2.65 11.15 7.84
C LYS A 37 -2.00 12.08 8.86
N TYR A 38 -2.28 11.90 10.15
CA TYR A 38 -1.89 12.85 11.19
C TYR A 38 -0.57 12.51 11.87
N LEU A 39 -0.28 11.22 12.06
CA LEU A 39 0.92 10.74 12.76
C LEU A 39 2.05 10.34 11.81
N GLY A 40 1.86 10.55 10.51
CA GLY A 40 2.93 10.55 9.52
C GLY A 40 3.17 9.24 8.78
N GLY A 41 2.20 8.33 8.76
CA GLY A 41 2.25 7.09 7.97
C GLY A 41 2.53 7.32 6.48
N TYR A 42 2.16 8.48 5.92
CA TYR A 42 2.50 8.84 4.53
C TYR A 42 3.83 9.57 4.37
N LYS A 43 4.45 10.08 5.44
CA LYS A 43 5.59 11.02 5.32
C LYS A 43 6.78 10.39 4.61
N VAL A 44 7.16 9.18 5.04
CA VAL A 44 8.30 8.46 4.48
C VAL A 44 8.01 8.06 3.02
N LEU A 45 6.82 7.51 2.76
CA LEU A 45 6.37 7.16 1.42
C LEU A 45 6.45 8.35 0.46
N LEU A 46 5.83 9.48 0.82
CA LEU A 46 5.77 10.66 -0.04
C LEU A 46 7.13 11.34 -0.20
N TYR A 47 8.00 11.27 0.81
CA TYR A 47 9.37 11.76 0.68
C TYR A 47 10.12 10.97 -0.41
N TYR A 48 10.16 9.64 -0.30
CA TYR A 48 10.88 8.82 -1.28
C TYR A 48 10.23 8.83 -2.65
N PHE A 49 8.89 8.85 -2.74
CA PHE A 49 8.18 9.00 -4.01
C PHE A 49 8.61 10.27 -4.74
N ARG A 50 8.63 11.43 -4.06
CA ARG A 50 9.06 12.70 -4.67
C ARG A 50 10.51 12.67 -5.12
N GLU A 51 11.39 12.11 -4.29
CA GLU A 51 12.82 12.00 -4.62
C GLU A 51 13.06 11.02 -5.78
N PHE A 52 12.24 9.98 -5.90
CA PHE A 52 12.28 9.04 -7.01
C PHE A 52 11.84 9.72 -8.31
N ILE A 53 10.67 10.36 -8.29
CA ILE A 53 10.10 11.06 -9.45
C ILE A 53 11.06 12.10 -10.03
N LYS A 54 11.70 12.93 -9.19
CA LYS A 54 12.67 13.95 -9.65
C LYS A 54 13.88 13.40 -10.40
N LYS A 55 14.24 12.12 -10.17
CA LYS A 55 15.42 11.47 -10.76
C LYS A 55 15.11 10.73 -12.05
N HIS A 56 13.84 10.60 -12.41
CA HIS A 56 13.40 9.88 -13.59
C HIS A 56 12.94 10.86 -14.66
N VAL A 57 13.29 10.56 -15.91
CA VAL A 57 12.75 11.27 -17.07
C VAL A 57 11.35 10.73 -17.30
N LEU A 58 10.34 11.57 -17.12
CA LEU A 58 8.93 11.18 -17.21
C LEU A 58 8.37 11.55 -18.58
N ASP A 59 8.80 10.83 -19.61
CA ASP A 59 8.30 11.03 -20.98
C ASP A 59 6.98 10.28 -21.23
N GLU A 60 6.63 9.33 -20.35
CA GLU A 60 5.41 8.51 -20.41
C GLU A 60 4.63 8.51 -19.08
N GLU A 61 3.45 7.89 -19.09
CA GLU A 61 2.62 7.72 -17.88
C GLU A 61 3.30 6.81 -16.85
N PHE A 62 3.67 7.40 -15.71
CA PHE A 62 4.38 6.70 -14.64
C PHE A 62 3.51 5.63 -13.98
N SER A 63 4.03 4.42 -13.85
CA SER A 63 3.29 3.25 -13.40
C SER A 63 3.74 2.79 -12.02
N VAL A 64 2.77 2.65 -11.11
CA VAL A 64 3.01 2.20 -9.73
C VAL A 64 2.23 0.93 -9.43
N LEU A 65 2.89 -0.04 -8.79
CA LEU A 65 2.24 -1.18 -8.16
C LEU A 65 2.32 -1.01 -6.64
N ASP A 66 1.17 -0.95 -5.97
CA ASP A 66 1.10 -0.94 -4.51
C ASP A 66 0.68 -2.33 -4.00
N LEU A 67 1.52 -2.93 -3.16
CA LEU A 67 1.37 -4.29 -2.68
C LEU A 67 0.87 -4.33 -1.24
N ALA A 68 -0.21 -5.08 -1.01
CA ALA A 68 -0.98 -5.12 0.25
C ALA A 68 -1.56 -3.73 0.57
N THR A 69 -2.42 -3.26 -0.32
CA THR A 69 -2.91 -1.87 -0.36
C THR A 69 -3.86 -1.49 0.78
N GLY A 70 -4.50 -2.48 1.43
CA GLY A 70 -5.50 -2.23 2.46
C GLY A 70 -6.61 -1.28 1.97
N SER A 71 -6.73 -0.11 2.61
CA SER A 71 -7.73 0.91 2.27
C SER A 71 -7.41 1.80 1.06
N ALA A 72 -6.29 1.54 0.37
CA ALA A 72 -5.75 2.36 -0.72
C ALA A 72 -5.49 3.84 -0.35
N ASP A 73 -5.29 4.16 0.93
CA ASP A 73 -4.94 5.52 1.41
C ASP A 73 -3.57 5.98 0.91
N GLN A 74 -2.63 5.05 0.81
CA GLN A 74 -1.29 5.31 0.31
C GLN A 74 -1.27 5.56 -1.21
N PRO A 75 -1.90 4.72 -2.06
CA PRO A 75 -2.18 5.04 -3.46
C PRO A 75 -2.82 6.42 -3.65
N ILE A 76 -3.85 6.76 -2.87
CA ILE A 76 -4.49 8.07 -2.90
C ILE A 76 -3.47 9.19 -2.62
N ALA A 77 -2.65 9.03 -1.58
CA ALA A 77 -1.62 10.02 -1.23
C ALA A 77 -0.56 10.18 -2.34
N ILE A 78 -0.16 9.09 -3.00
CA ILE A 78 0.76 9.09 -4.14
C ILE A 78 0.13 9.86 -5.31
N VAL A 79 -1.11 9.55 -5.68
CA VAL A 79 -1.81 10.23 -6.79
C VAL A 79 -1.97 11.72 -6.50
N ASP A 80 -2.35 12.11 -5.28
CA ASP A 80 -2.45 13.53 -4.90
C ASP A 80 -1.10 14.24 -4.91
N ALA A 81 0.00 13.55 -4.60
CA ALA A 81 1.34 14.10 -4.75
C ALA A 81 1.76 14.23 -6.22
N ALA A 82 1.45 13.24 -7.05
CA ALA A 82 1.74 13.25 -8.49
C ALA A 82 0.98 14.39 -9.20
N ARG A 83 -0.31 14.55 -8.91
CA ARG A 83 -1.14 15.67 -9.42
C ARG A 83 -0.52 17.03 -9.12
N LYS A 84 0.04 17.22 -7.91
CA LYS A 84 0.72 18.46 -7.50
C LYS A 84 2.05 18.70 -8.22
N LEU A 85 2.66 17.65 -8.75
CA LEU A 85 3.90 17.70 -9.51
C LEU A 85 3.65 17.74 -11.03
N ASP A 86 2.40 17.79 -11.46
CA ASP A 86 1.99 17.67 -12.87
C ASP A 86 2.52 16.38 -13.54
N VAL A 87 2.53 15.29 -12.78
CA VAL A 87 2.98 13.97 -13.25
C VAL A 87 1.77 13.09 -13.56
N LYS A 88 1.70 12.61 -14.79
CA LYS A 88 0.71 11.61 -15.20
C LYS A 88 1.08 10.26 -14.60
N ILE A 89 0.15 9.66 -13.85
CA ILE A 89 0.38 8.42 -13.11
C ILE A 89 -0.78 7.43 -13.27
N LYS A 90 -0.47 6.14 -13.22
CA LYS A 90 -1.42 5.05 -12.97
C LYS A 90 -0.93 4.23 -11.78
N VAL A 91 -1.87 3.82 -10.92
CA VAL A 91 -1.58 2.97 -9.76
C VAL A 91 -2.43 1.71 -9.86
N LEU A 92 -1.78 0.55 -9.81
CA LEU A 92 -2.44 -0.72 -9.57
C LEU A 92 -2.23 -1.09 -8.10
N ALA A 93 -3.31 -1.19 -7.35
CA ALA A 93 -3.31 -1.47 -5.92
C ALA A 93 -3.80 -2.90 -5.70
N LEU A 94 -2.93 -3.74 -5.15
CA LEU A 94 -3.12 -5.17 -4.97
C LEU A 94 -3.35 -5.50 -3.49
N ASP A 95 -4.36 -6.31 -3.21
CA ASP A 95 -4.57 -6.89 -1.88
C ASP A 95 -5.12 -8.32 -1.98
N ILE A 96 -4.82 -9.15 -0.98
CA ILE A 96 -5.34 -10.52 -0.92
C ILE A 96 -6.78 -10.53 -0.40
N ASN A 97 -7.13 -9.57 0.46
CA ASN A 97 -8.38 -9.56 1.21
C ASN A 97 -9.45 -8.75 0.47
N SER A 98 -10.50 -9.44 0.02
CA SER A 98 -11.65 -8.84 -0.67
C SER A 98 -12.34 -7.72 0.13
N LYS A 99 -12.44 -7.83 1.46
CA LYS A 99 -13.05 -6.78 2.30
C LYS A 99 -12.24 -5.48 2.28
N MET A 100 -10.91 -5.60 2.23
CA MET A 100 -10.03 -4.44 2.09
C MET A 100 -10.29 -3.75 0.75
N LEU A 101 -10.42 -4.54 -0.32
CA LEU A 101 -10.71 -4.03 -1.66
C LEU A 101 -12.10 -3.41 -1.78
N ASP A 102 -13.12 -3.98 -1.15
CA ASP A 102 -14.46 -3.41 -1.11
C ASP A 102 -14.44 -2.02 -0.46
N TYR A 103 -13.74 -1.90 0.68
CA TYR A 103 -13.57 -0.61 1.33
C TYR A 103 -12.72 0.37 0.52
N ALA A 104 -11.60 -0.09 -0.05
CA ALA A 104 -10.75 0.71 -0.92
C ALA A 104 -11.55 1.25 -2.12
N TYR A 105 -12.43 0.43 -2.71
CA TYR A 105 -13.28 0.81 -3.83
C TYR A 105 -14.18 2.01 -3.48
N GLU A 106 -14.75 2.05 -2.28
CA GLU A 106 -15.50 3.21 -1.80
C GLU A 106 -14.63 4.48 -1.73
N LYS A 107 -13.37 4.35 -1.30
CA LYS A 107 -12.46 5.48 -1.09
C LYS A 107 -11.85 6.04 -2.38
N ILE A 108 -11.68 5.21 -3.41
CA ILE A 108 -11.05 5.62 -4.67
C ILE A 108 -12.03 6.15 -5.72
N ARG A 109 -13.33 6.33 -5.42
CA ARG A 109 -14.33 6.79 -6.41
C ARG A 109 -13.97 8.10 -7.14
N GLY A 110 -13.17 8.97 -6.52
CA GLY A 110 -12.64 10.22 -7.11
C GLY A 110 -11.25 10.12 -7.77
N TYR A 111 -10.72 8.90 -7.91
CA TYR A 111 -9.34 8.64 -8.32
C TYR A 111 -9.31 7.63 -9.48
N SER A 112 -9.53 8.13 -10.70
CA SER A 112 -9.51 7.31 -11.92
C SER A 112 -8.14 6.68 -12.24
N GLU A 113 -7.08 7.22 -11.66
CA GLU A 113 -5.70 6.75 -11.78
C GLU A 113 -5.48 5.42 -11.05
N ILE A 114 -6.33 5.07 -10.09
CA ILE A 114 -6.17 3.90 -9.22
C ILE A 114 -7.07 2.77 -9.69
N ARG A 115 -6.49 1.59 -9.91
CA ARG A 115 -7.22 0.34 -10.12
C ARG A 115 -6.91 -0.66 -9.02
N LEU A 116 -7.93 -1.39 -8.59
CA LEU A 116 -7.80 -2.44 -7.60
C LEU A 116 -7.68 -3.81 -8.27
N VAL A 117 -6.87 -4.70 -7.70
CA VAL A 117 -6.77 -6.09 -8.11
C VAL A 117 -6.64 -6.99 -6.89
N GLN A 118 -7.42 -8.07 -6.84
CA GLN A 118 -7.24 -9.08 -5.82
C GLN A 118 -6.08 -10.00 -6.21
N GLY A 119 -5.14 -10.22 -5.30
CA GLY A 119 -3.99 -11.08 -5.57
C GLY A 119 -3.11 -11.31 -4.35
N ASP A 120 -2.27 -12.33 -4.44
CA ASP A 120 -1.25 -12.63 -3.42
C ASP A 120 0.07 -11.93 -3.76
N ILE A 121 0.59 -11.15 -2.82
CA ILE A 121 1.90 -10.50 -2.90
C ILE A 121 3.05 -11.50 -3.11
N HIS A 122 2.90 -12.75 -2.67
CA HIS A 122 3.88 -13.80 -2.88
C HIS A 122 3.88 -14.38 -4.30
N SER A 123 2.88 -14.06 -5.12
CA SER A 123 2.68 -14.64 -6.44
C SER A 123 2.04 -13.61 -7.39
N ILE A 124 2.68 -12.45 -7.50
CA ILE A 124 2.20 -11.36 -8.36
C ILE A 124 2.20 -11.79 -9.84
N PRO A 125 1.10 -11.58 -10.59
CA PRO A 125 0.94 -12.06 -11.96
C PRO A 125 1.53 -11.08 -13.00
N PHE A 126 2.64 -10.42 -12.68
CA PHE A 126 3.24 -9.39 -13.51
C PHE A 126 4.65 -9.79 -13.97
N ALA A 127 5.01 -9.42 -15.20
CA ALA A 127 6.36 -9.62 -15.69
C ALA A 127 7.36 -8.69 -14.98
N LYS A 128 8.64 -9.05 -15.02
CA LYS A 128 9.70 -8.16 -14.52
C LYS A 128 9.68 -6.83 -15.28
N ASN A 129 10.00 -5.74 -14.59
CA ASN A 129 10.03 -4.38 -15.14
C ASN A 129 8.68 -3.92 -15.76
N SER A 130 7.54 -4.40 -15.23
CA SER A 130 6.22 -3.94 -15.68
C SER A 130 5.77 -2.62 -15.06
N PHE A 131 6.45 -2.18 -14.00
CA PHE A 131 6.13 -0.97 -13.25
C PHE A 131 7.39 -0.14 -13.01
N ASP A 132 7.25 1.18 -13.02
CA ASP A 132 8.34 2.11 -12.74
C ASP A 132 8.66 2.19 -11.25
N LEU A 133 7.65 1.99 -10.40
CA LEU A 133 7.78 1.93 -8.95
C LEU A 133 6.89 0.84 -8.36
N VAL A 134 7.46 0.05 -7.44
CA VAL A 134 6.69 -0.87 -6.60
C VAL A 134 6.76 -0.39 -5.16
N THR A 135 5.61 -0.26 -4.51
CA THR A 135 5.49 0.12 -3.10
C THR A 135 4.98 -1.05 -2.27
N ASN A 136 5.58 -1.23 -1.10
CA ASN A 136 5.03 -2.06 -0.04
C ASN A 136 5.31 -1.32 1.26
N ASN A 137 4.29 -0.67 1.83
CA ASN A 137 4.48 0.22 2.96
C ASN A 137 3.49 -0.11 4.07
N LEU A 138 4.05 -0.28 5.28
CA LEU A 138 3.36 -0.72 6.50
C LEU A 138 2.78 -2.14 6.48
N SER A 139 3.22 -3.06 5.60
CA SER A 139 2.71 -4.46 5.60
C SER A 139 3.77 -5.56 5.75
N LEU A 140 5.07 -5.29 5.57
CA LEU A 140 6.12 -6.32 5.77
C LEU A 140 6.12 -6.97 7.16
N HIS A 141 5.52 -6.29 8.15
CA HIS A 141 5.45 -6.78 9.53
C HIS A 141 4.40 -7.89 9.74
N HIS A 142 3.57 -8.22 8.74
CA HIS A 142 2.71 -9.41 8.76
C HIS A 142 3.49 -10.69 8.38
N PHE A 143 4.66 -10.57 7.75
CA PHE A 143 5.38 -11.69 7.15
C PHE A 143 6.61 -12.13 7.96
N THR A 144 6.94 -13.43 7.90
CA THR A 144 8.25 -13.89 8.40
C THR A 144 9.39 -13.19 7.67
N ARG A 145 10.59 -13.18 8.26
CA ARG A 145 11.77 -12.57 7.62
C ARG A 145 12.02 -13.12 6.21
N ASN A 146 11.90 -14.44 6.01
CA ASN A 146 12.14 -15.06 4.71
C ASN A 146 11.07 -14.64 3.69
N GLN A 147 9.81 -14.58 4.10
CA GLN A 147 8.72 -14.08 3.25
C GLN A 147 8.93 -12.61 2.86
N ALA A 148 9.28 -11.74 3.81
CA ALA A 148 9.55 -10.33 3.53
C ALA A 148 10.72 -10.15 2.53
N VAL A 149 11.81 -10.92 2.70
CA VAL A 149 12.94 -10.91 1.74
C VAL A 149 12.49 -11.38 0.35
N ASN A 150 11.65 -12.42 0.27
CA ASN A 150 11.15 -12.91 -1.01
C ASN A 150 10.23 -11.90 -1.71
N ILE A 151 9.37 -11.21 -0.96
CA ILE A 151 8.54 -10.11 -1.47
C ILE A 151 9.43 -9.04 -2.10
N LEU A 152 10.46 -8.57 -1.38
CA LEU A 152 11.38 -7.53 -1.87
C LEU A 152 12.21 -7.93 -3.10
N ARG A 153 12.39 -9.23 -3.34
CA ARG A 153 13.10 -9.74 -4.53
C ARG A 153 12.20 -9.95 -5.73
N THR A 154 10.90 -10.08 -5.49
CA THR A 154 9.89 -10.35 -6.52
C THR A 154 9.29 -9.06 -7.05
N ALA A 155 9.17 -8.05 -6.20
CA ALA A 155 8.95 -6.65 -6.56
C ALA A 155 10.12 -6.10 -7.38
#